data_AF-A0A220QR81-F1
#
_entry.id   AF-A0A220QR81-F1
#
_cell.length_a   1.000
_cell.length_b   1.000
_cell.length_c   1.000
_cell.angle_alpha   90.00
_cell.angle_beta   90.00
_cell.angle_gamma   90.00
#
_symmetry.space_group_name_H-M   'P 1'
#
loop_
_entity.id
_entity.type
_entity.pdbx_description
1 polymer ?
#
loop_
_entity_poly.entity_id
_entity_poly.type
_entity_poly.pdbx_seq_one_letter_code
_entity_poly.pdbx_strand_id
1 'polypeptide(L)' 'MNPFHGRHFQGEIILWAVRWYCKYGISYRELQEMLAERGVNVDHTTIYRWVQRYTNLKMGAYSSHFYC' A
#
# COMPACT_ATOMS: atom_id res chain seq x y z
N MET A 1 -2.00 16.06 -16.44
CA MET A 1 -2.69 14.76 -16.56
C MET A 1 -2.63 14.07 -15.20
N ASN A 2 -3.78 13.77 -14.59
CA ASN A 2 -3.84 13.09 -13.29
C ASN A 2 -3.64 11.58 -13.49
N PRO A 3 -2.57 10.96 -12.96
CA PRO A 3 -2.33 9.51 -13.08
C PRO A 3 -3.33 8.66 -12.27
N PHE A 4 -4.35 9.29 -11.70
CA PHE A 4 -5.34 8.72 -10.79
C PHE A 4 -6.77 8.77 -11.35
N HIS A 5 -6.97 9.30 -12.56
CA HIS A 5 -8.29 9.35 -13.20
C HIS A 5 -8.81 7.92 -13.45
N GLY A 6 -9.97 7.57 -12.88
CA GLY A 6 -10.58 6.25 -13.03
C GLY A 6 -10.23 5.20 -11.96
N ARG A 7 -9.54 5.56 -10.87
CA ARG A 7 -9.35 4.64 -9.74
C ARG A 7 -10.44 4.85 -8.68
N HIS A 8 -11.03 3.76 -8.20
CA HIS A 8 -12.00 3.74 -7.10
C HIS A 8 -11.47 4.35 -5.79
N PHE A 9 -10.15 4.48 -5.64
CA PHE A 9 -9.48 5.07 -4.48
C PHE A 9 -8.60 6.24 -4.90
N GLN A 10 -8.63 7.32 -4.12
CA GLN A 10 -7.76 8.47 -4.32
C GLN A 10 -6.29 8.03 -4.26
N GLY A 11 -5.47 8.56 -5.18
CA GLY A 11 -4.03 8.27 -5.25
C GLY A 11 -3.27 8.49 -3.95
N GLU A 12 -3.73 9.46 -3.16
CA GLU A 12 -3.17 9.81 -1.86
C GLU A 12 -3.31 8.67 -0.84
N ILE A 13 -4.44 7.94 -0.84
CA ILE A 13 -4.67 6.79 0.06
C ILE A 13 -3.66 5.67 -0.24
N ILE A 14 -3.44 5.42 -1.53
CA ILE A 14 -2.52 4.39 -2.01
C ILE A 14 -1.08 4.75 -1.62
N LEU A 15 -0.67 5.99 -1.88
CA LEU A 15 0.67 6.47 -1.52
C LEU A 15 0.88 6.51 -0.01
N TRP A 16 -0.16 6.85 0.77
CA TRP A 16 -0.13 6.82 2.21
C TRP A 16 0.16 5.39 2.71
N ALA A 17 -0.61 4.39 2.27
CA ALA A 17 -0.41 3.00 2.68
C ALA A 17 0.99 2.46 2.32
N VAL A 18 1.45 2.72 1.09
CA VAL A 18 2.80 2.31 0.64
C VAL A 18 3.89 2.99 1.46
N ARG A 19 3.74 4.28 1.78
CA ARG A 19 4.70 5.03 2.60
C ARG A 19 4.81 4.46 4.01
N TRP A 20 3.70 4.15 4.65
CA TRP A 20 3.69 3.61 6.00
C TRP A 20 4.29 2.20 6.06
N TYR A 21 3.98 1.37 5.07
CA TYR A 21 4.64 0.07 4.87
C TYR A 21 6.17 0.25 4.77
N CYS A 22 6.64 1.08 3.84
CA CYS A 22 8.09 1.24 3.60
C CYS A 22 8.84 1.94 4.72
N LYS A 23 8.23 2.93 5.40
CA LYS A 23 8.92 3.76 6.39
C LYS A 23 8.92 3.13 7.79
N TYR A 24 7.85 2.46 8.16
CA TYR A 24 7.63 1.98 9.53
C TYR A 24 7.51 0.46 9.63
N GLY A 25 7.49 -0.28 8.50
CA GLY A 25 7.38 -1.74 8.50
C GLY A 25 6.03 -2.26 8.99
N ILE A 26 4.97 -1.43 8.93
CA ILE A 26 3.62 -1.80 9.39
C ILE A 26 3.08 -2.94 8.53
N SER A 27 2.40 -3.90 9.15
CA SER A 27 1.80 -5.02 8.43
C SER A 27 0.63 -4.59 7.55
N TYR A 28 0.31 -5.39 6.53
CA TYR A 28 -0.84 -5.12 5.65
C TYR A 28 -2.19 -5.13 6.39
N ARG A 29 -2.29 -5.89 7.49
CA ARG A 29 -3.50 -5.96 8.33
C ARG A 29 -3.68 -4.70 9.16
N GLU A 30 -2.62 -4.23 9.80
CA GLU A 30 -2.63 -2.95 10.51
C GLU A 30 -2.93 -1.79 9.55
N LEU A 31 -2.36 -1.79 8.35
CA LEU A 31 -2.70 -0.79 7.34
C LEU A 31 -4.17 -0.83 6.92
N GLN A 32 -4.76 -2.03 6.81
CA GLN A 32 -6.20 -2.17 6.57
C GLN A 32 -7.00 -1.55 7.72
N GLU A 33 -6.64 -1.81 8.97
CA GLU A 33 -7.32 -1.24 10.15
C GLU A 33 -7.20 0.27 10.19
N MET A 34 -6.00 0.82 9.97
CA MET A 34 -5.75 2.28 9.92
C MET A 34 -6.49 2.98 8.77
N LEU A 35 -6.75 2.27 7.67
CA LEU A 35 -7.57 2.76 6.57
C LEU A 35 -9.05 2.67 6.93
N ALA A 36 -9.49 1.59 7.57
CA ALA A 36 -10.86 1.42 8.03
C ALA A 36 -11.25 2.49 9.06
N GLU A 37 -10.36 2.82 10.00
CA GLU A 37 -10.51 3.94 10.95
C GLU A 37 -10.70 5.30 10.25
N ARG A 38 -10.10 5.48 9.06
CA ARG A 38 -10.27 6.68 8.23
C ARG A 38 -11.51 6.63 7.33
N GLY A 39 -12.37 5.61 7.49
CA GLY A 39 -13.56 5.40 6.66
C GLY A 39 -13.27 4.76 5.29
N VAL A 40 -12.07 4.22 5.09
CA VAL A 40 -11.63 3.60 3.84
C VAL A 40 -11.57 2.09 4.04
N ASN A 41 -12.64 1.39 3.64
CA ASN A 41 -12.67 -0.07 3.74
C ASN A 41 -11.94 -0.70 2.55
N VAL A 42 -10.73 -1.20 2.79
CA VAL A 42 -9.87 -1.84 1.79
C VAL A 42 -9.33 -3.13 2.38
N ASP A 43 -9.46 -4.23 1.64
CA ASP A 43 -8.88 -5.50 2.07
C ASP A 43 -7.34 -5.47 1.99
N HIS A 44 -6.67 -6.07 2.97
CA HIS A 44 -5.21 -6.21 3.03
C HIS A 44 -4.58 -6.74 1.74
N THR A 45 -5.25 -7.60 0.97
CA THR A 45 -4.73 -8.09 -0.33
C THR A 45 -4.68 -6.99 -1.39
N THR A 46 -5.58 -6.00 -1.31
CA THR A 46 -5.57 -4.82 -2.19
C THR A 46 -4.39 -3.92 -1.86
N ILE A 47 -4.09 -3.75 -0.57
CA ILE A 47 -2.91 -3.01 -0.09
C ILE A 47 -1.62 -3.71 -0.55
N TYR A 48 -1.56 -5.05 -0.44
CA TYR A 48 -0.45 -5.84 -0.96
C TYR A 48 -0.22 -5.60 -2.46
N ARG A 49 -1.30 -5.61 -3.28
CA ARG A 49 -1.21 -5.32 -4.72
C ARG A 49 -0.74 -3.90 -5.01
N TRP A 50 -1.16 -2.92 -4.20
CA TRP A 50 -0.65 -1.55 -4.30
C TRP A 50 0.84 -1.50 -4.00
N VAL A 51 1.27 -2.06 -2.87
CA VAL A 51 2.68 -2.13 -2.48
C VAL A 51 3.46 -2.81 -3.59
N GLN A 52 3.11 -4.02 -4.03
CA GLN A 52 3.81 -4.68 -5.14
C GLN A 52 3.89 -3.82 -6.41
N ARG A 53 2.81 -3.14 -6.80
CA ARG A 53 2.80 -2.33 -8.03
C ARG A 53 3.63 -1.06 -7.91
N TYR A 54 3.65 -0.41 -6.75
CA TYR A 54 4.35 0.86 -6.54
C TYR A 54 5.78 0.69 -6.03
N THR A 55 6.09 -0.43 -5.37
CA THR A 55 7.43 -0.75 -4.90
C THR A 55 8.24 -1.55 -5.92
N ASN A 56 7.63 -2.34 -6.83
CA ASN A 56 8.38 -2.99 -7.93
C ASN A 56 9.04 -2.01 -8.91
N LEU A 57 8.70 -0.72 -8.89
CA LEU A 57 9.44 0.32 -9.59
C LEU A 57 10.80 0.66 -8.93
N LYS A 58 11.08 0.12 -7.74
CA LYS A 58 12.37 0.28 -7.02
C LYS A 58 12.94 -1.01 -6.38
N MET A 59 12.25 -2.15 -6.43
CA MET A 59 12.56 -3.30 -5.57
C MET A 59 12.99 -4.57 -6.34
N GLY A 60 14.08 -4.49 -7.08
CA GLY A 60 14.93 -5.67 -7.32
C GLY A 60 15.72 -6.11 -6.07
N ALA A 61 15.59 -5.40 -4.93
CA ALA A 61 16.55 -5.45 -3.83
C ALA A 61 15.99 -5.85 -2.43
N TYR A 62 14.68 -6.05 -2.28
CA TYR A 62 14.04 -6.25 -0.95
C TYR A 62 13.11 -7.47 -0.89
N SER A 63 13.27 -8.41 -1.83
CA SER A 63 12.49 -9.65 -1.88
C SER A 63 12.83 -10.66 -0.77
N SER A 64 13.77 -10.37 0.14
CA SER A 64 14.33 -11.41 1.03
C SER A 64 14.09 -11.21 2.53
N HIS A 65 13.34 -10.20 2.99
CA HIS A 65 13.26 -9.95 4.45
C HIS A 65 11.88 -10.14 5.11
N PHE A 66 10.84 -10.55 4.39
CA PHE A 66 9.50 -10.75 5.00
C PHE A 66 8.77 -12.03 4.56
N TYR A 67 9.51 -13.02 4.05
CA TYR A 67 9.05 -14.41 3.97
C TYR A 67 9.95 -15.27 4.88
N CYS A 68 9.89 -15.01 6.19
CA CYS A 68 10.21 -15.94 7.27
C CYS A 68 9.23 -15.61 8.40
#